data_AF-A0A1M5UNX5-F1
#
_entry.id   AF-A0A1M5UNX5-F1
#
_cell.length_a   1.000
_cell.length_b   1.000
_cell.length_c   1.000
_cell.angle_alpha   90.00
_cell.angle_beta   90.00
_cell.angle_gamma   90.00
#
_symmetry.space_group_name_H-M   'P 1'
#
loop_
_entity.id
_entity.type
_entity.pdbx_description
1 polymer ?
#
loop_
_entity_poly.entity_id
_entity_poly.type
_entity_poly.pdbx_seq_one_letter_code
_entity_poly.pdbx_strand_id
1 'polypeptide(L)'
;MRRFFLKEARSIDTSGSRTYSRPAYGAAVETVKAVSHIVPSGQTQWYPPVLIGAQTVEAHLFSQNYVERGIELMRRLTPDDYTAFLIQFFSDGLSRFGRNWRYADIVTVLSCLADLLAPKRYLEIGVRRGRSVAAVVSANPECELVMFDMWVEGYAGMENPGPDFVRQELKRIGHCGDMKFIDGDSHVTVPLYFARNPGESFDLITVDGDHTLEGAVQDLCDVLPRLKIGGAIVFDDVCHPIHPELGKVWHEVVASDPRYSAFTYADCGYGVGCAVRKY
;
A
#
# COMPACT_ATOMS: atom_id res chain seq x y z
N MET A 1 30.23 26.18 -22.71
CA MET A 1 29.14 26.95 -22.06
C MET A 1 27.89 26.09 -22.09
N ARG A 2 27.19 25.68 -21.03
CA ARG A 2 27.23 25.90 -19.59
C ARG A 2 27.00 24.53 -18.93
N ARG A 3 27.84 24.14 -17.98
CA ARG A 3 27.58 23.01 -17.06
C ARG A 3 26.62 23.52 -15.99
N PHE A 4 25.46 22.89 -15.82
CA PHE A 4 24.65 23.07 -14.62
C PHE A 4 25.23 22.18 -13.52
N PHE A 5 25.68 22.83 -12.45
CA PHE A 5 26.04 22.20 -11.18
C PHE A 5 24.76 21.87 -10.43
N LEU A 6 24.50 20.59 -10.17
CA LEU A 6 23.65 20.16 -9.05
C LEU A 6 24.56 20.03 -7.83
N LYS A 7 24.40 20.95 -6.87
CA LYS A 7 24.97 20.84 -5.53
C LYS A 7 23.92 20.22 -4.59
N GLU A 8 24.25 18.99 -4.19
CA GLU A 8 24.10 18.33 -2.88
C GLU A 8 22.79 18.41 -2.07
N ALA A 9 22.31 17.22 -1.69
CA ALA A 9 22.01 16.93 -0.29
C ALA A 9 22.64 15.56 0.06
N ARG A 10 23.84 15.57 0.67
CA ARG A 10 24.43 14.40 1.30
C ARG A 10 24.98 14.83 2.66
N SER A 11 24.28 14.53 3.73
CA SER A 11 24.89 14.55 5.07
C SER A 11 25.28 13.12 5.41
N ILE A 12 26.59 12.84 5.37
CA ILE A 12 27.16 11.64 5.98
C ILE A 12 27.26 11.95 7.46
N ASP A 13 26.46 11.27 8.29
CA ASP A 13 26.68 11.27 9.73
C ASP A 13 27.98 10.52 10.04
N THR A 14 28.75 11.05 10.99
CA THR A 14 30.07 10.59 11.43
C THR A 14 30.09 9.18 12.04
N SER A 15 28.94 8.49 12.09
CA SER A 15 28.76 7.13 12.57
C SER A 15 28.88 6.05 11.47
N GLY A 16 29.02 6.43 10.19
CA GLY A 16 28.99 5.47 9.07
C GLY A 16 27.60 4.86 8.80
N SER A 17 26.58 5.30 9.54
CA SER A 17 25.18 4.98 9.29
C SER A 17 24.65 5.86 8.17
N ARG A 18 24.26 5.27 7.04
CA ARG A 18 23.46 5.97 6.03
C ARG A 18 22.07 6.19 6.61
N THR A 19 21.74 7.43 6.98
CA THR A 19 20.37 7.82 7.31
C THR A 19 19.60 8.06 6.01
N TYR A 20 18.52 7.32 5.79
CA TYR A 20 17.64 7.56 4.64
C TYR A 20 16.93 8.92 4.76
N SER A 21 16.51 9.46 3.62
CA SER A 21 15.57 10.56 3.57
C SER A 21 14.35 10.22 4.43
N ARG A 22 13.87 11.17 5.22
CA ARG A 22 12.65 11.00 6.02
C ARG A 22 11.50 11.76 5.35
N PRO A 23 10.26 11.23 5.42
CA PRO A 23 9.13 11.93 4.83
C PRO A 23 8.91 13.27 5.56
N ALA A 24 8.59 14.30 4.79
CA ALA A 24 8.33 15.64 5.30
C ALA A 24 6.83 15.85 5.48
N TYR A 25 6.38 15.93 6.74
CA TYR A 25 4.96 16.04 7.06
C TYR A 25 4.55 17.50 7.18
N GLY A 26 3.52 17.88 6.44
CA GLY A 26 2.93 19.22 6.46
C GLY A 26 1.86 19.39 7.56
N ALA A 27 1.00 20.38 7.37
CA ALA A 27 -0.12 20.65 8.28
C ALA A 27 -1.19 19.54 8.27
N ALA A 28 -2.18 19.68 9.17
CA ALA A 28 -3.19 18.69 9.51
C ALA A 28 -3.78 17.96 8.30
N VAL A 29 -3.71 16.63 8.35
CA VAL A 29 -4.39 15.73 7.41
C VAL A 29 -5.74 15.34 8.01
N GLU A 30 -6.73 15.11 7.17
CA GLU A 30 -8.03 14.58 7.59
C GLU A 30 -7.88 13.25 8.37
N THR A 31 -8.91 12.92 9.14
CA THR A 31 -9.00 11.64 9.86
C THR A 31 -9.91 10.65 9.12
N VAL A 32 -9.53 9.38 9.05
CA VAL A 32 -10.39 8.30 8.58
C VAL A 32 -11.47 8.01 9.63
N LYS A 33 -12.70 8.43 9.34
CA LYS A 33 -13.82 8.40 10.30
C LYS A 33 -14.18 6.99 10.77
N ALA A 34 -14.06 5.98 9.89
CA ALA A 34 -14.44 4.60 10.21
C ALA A 34 -13.69 4.03 11.42
N VAL A 35 -12.47 4.52 11.66
CA VAL A 35 -11.57 4.04 12.71
C VAL A 35 -11.12 5.13 13.65
N SER A 36 -11.85 6.25 13.69
CA SER A 36 -11.54 7.39 14.55
C SER A 36 -12.70 7.72 15.47
N HIS A 37 -12.40 7.97 16.74
CA HIS A 37 -13.34 8.56 17.68
C HIS A 37 -13.60 10.02 17.30
N ILE A 38 -14.88 10.35 17.10
CA ILE A 38 -15.32 11.72 16.83
C ILE A 38 -15.86 12.30 18.13
N VAL A 39 -15.11 13.25 18.69
CA VAL A 39 -15.52 13.95 19.91
C VAL A 39 -16.70 14.88 19.58
N PRO A 40 -17.82 14.79 20.34
CA PRO A 40 -18.94 15.70 20.17
C PRO A 40 -18.54 17.17 20.33
N SER A 41 -19.22 18.05 19.61
CA SER A 41 -18.99 19.50 19.71
C SER A 41 -19.06 19.98 21.17
N GLY A 42 -18.06 20.74 21.60
CA GLY A 42 -17.96 21.27 22.97
C GLY A 42 -17.33 20.31 24.00
N GLN A 43 -16.92 19.10 23.60
CA GLN A 43 -16.19 18.18 24.49
C GLN A 43 -14.68 18.20 24.24
N THR A 44 -13.91 17.77 25.25
CA THR A 44 -12.44 17.69 25.19
C THR A 44 -11.98 16.35 24.61
N GLN A 45 -11.07 16.38 23.64
CA GLN A 45 -10.38 15.19 23.13
C GLN A 45 -9.21 14.83 24.06
N TRP A 46 -9.36 13.76 24.84
CA TRP A 46 -8.35 13.34 25.83
C TRP A 46 -7.25 12.43 25.27
N TYR A 47 -7.54 11.68 24.21
CA TYR A 47 -6.61 10.76 23.54
C TYR A 47 -6.49 11.09 22.05
N PRO A 48 -5.45 10.65 21.32
CA PRO A 48 -5.48 10.65 19.85
C PRO A 48 -6.75 9.96 19.32
N PRO A 49 -7.32 10.42 18.20
CA PRO A 49 -8.64 9.97 17.75
C PRO A 49 -8.64 8.53 17.22
N VAL A 50 -7.50 7.99 16.78
CA VAL A 50 -7.41 6.68 16.12
C VAL A 50 -7.70 5.54 17.11
N LEU A 51 -8.66 4.68 16.76
CA LEU A 51 -9.15 3.58 17.59
C LEU A 51 -8.43 2.24 17.35
N ILE A 52 -7.79 2.07 16.19
CA ILE A 52 -7.13 0.81 15.82
C ILE A 52 -5.63 1.00 15.63
N GLY A 53 -4.87 -0.05 15.91
CA GLY A 53 -3.46 -0.17 15.55
C GLY A 53 -3.18 -1.48 14.84
N ALA A 54 -1.90 -1.73 14.55
CA ALA A 54 -1.42 -2.94 13.89
C ALA A 54 -1.91 -4.24 14.53
N GLN A 55 -1.97 -4.31 15.87
CA GLN A 55 -2.45 -5.50 16.57
C GLN A 55 -3.93 -5.80 16.28
N THR A 56 -4.76 -4.76 16.11
CA THR A 56 -6.16 -4.92 15.71
C THR A 56 -6.26 -5.40 14.26
N VAL A 57 -5.45 -4.83 13.37
CA VAL A 57 -5.38 -5.25 11.96
C VAL A 57 -4.95 -6.72 11.87
N GLU A 58 -3.88 -7.11 12.55
CA GLU A 58 -3.38 -8.48 12.60
C GLU A 58 -4.44 -9.46 13.13
N ALA A 59 -5.08 -9.13 14.25
CA ALA A 59 -6.13 -9.97 14.82
C ALA A 59 -7.32 -10.13 13.85
N HIS A 60 -7.70 -9.06 13.15
CA HIS A 60 -8.77 -9.11 12.16
C HIS A 60 -8.37 -9.94 10.94
N LEU A 61 -7.17 -9.72 10.40
CA LEU A 61 -6.63 -10.44 9.25
C LEU A 61 -6.67 -11.96 9.43
N PHE A 62 -6.25 -12.45 10.61
CA PHE A 62 -6.17 -13.89 10.88
C PHE A 62 -7.42 -14.50 11.53
N SER A 63 -8.49 -13.72 11.73
CA SER A 63 -9.78 -14.23 12.24
C SER A 63 -10.88 -14.30 11.18
N GLN A 64 -10.61 -13.79 9.97
CA GLN A 64 -11.55 -13.75 8.86
C GLN A 64 -11.02 -14.55 7.65
N ASN A 65 -11.88 -14.77 6.66
CA ASN A 65 -11.61 -15.62 5.50
C ASN A 65 -10.99 -14.82 4.33
N TYR A 66 -9.96 -14.01 4.59
CA TYR A 66 -9.37 -13.15 3.55
C TYR A 66 -8.63 -13.94 2.47
N VAL A 67 -8.11 -15.13 2.81
CA VAL A 67 -7.47 -16.03 1.84
C VAL A 67 -8.51 -16.57 0.85
N GLU A 68 -9.65 -17.06 1.35
CA GLU A 68 -10.77 -17.51 0.53
C GLU A 68 -11.31 -16.39 -0.36
N ARG A 69 -11.47 -15.17 0.21
CA ARG A 69 -11.86 -13.98 -0.56
C ARG A 69 -10.86 -13.66 -1.66
N GLY A 70 -9.55 -13.80 -1.39
CA GLY A 70 -8.51 -13.65 -2.40
C GLY A 70 -8.66 -14.65 -3.55
N ILE A 71 -8.95 -15.92 -3.25
CA ILE A 71 -9.25 -16.95 -4.27
C ILE A 71 -10.47 -16.55 -5.11
N GLU A 72 -11.58 -16.19 -4.46
CA GLU A 72 -12.82 -15.82 -5.13
C GLU A 72 -12.65 -14.59 -6.02
N LEU A 73 -11.91 -13.59 -5.54
CA LEU A 73 -11.57 -12.41 -6.31
C LEU A 73 -10.76 -12.77 -7.55
N MET A 74 -9.65 -13.51 -7.41
CA MET A 74 -8.80 -13.89 -8.53
C MET A 74 -9.56 -14.70 -9.58
N ARG A 75 -10.52 -15.55 -9.19
CA ARG A 75 -11.40 -16.29 -10.12
C ARG A 75 -12.33 -15.39 -10.95
N ARG A 76 -12.60 -14.16 -10.50
CA ARG A 76 -13.42 -13.17 -11.23
C ARG A 76 -12.57 -12.28 -12.15
N LEU A 77 -11.25 -12.29 -11.99
CA LEU A 77 -10.32 -11.55 -12.85
C LEU A 77 -9.92 -12.38 -14.06
N THR A 78 -9.36 -11.73 -15.07
CA THR A 78 -8.79 -12.40 -16.25
C THR A 78 -7.60 -13.24 -15.80
N PRO A 79 -7.62 -14.57 -16.02
CA PRO A 79 -6.58 -15.46 -15.51
C PRO A 79 -5.22 -15.21 -16.17
N ASP A 80 -4.18 -15.52 -15.44
CA ASP A 80 -2.79 -15.61 -15.89
C ASP A 80 -2.05 -16.67 -15.04
N ASP A 81 -0.84 -17.03 -15.45
CA ASP A 81 -0.08 -18.10 -14.78
C ASP A 81 0.20 -17.79 -13.30
N TYR A 82 0.41 -16.50 -12.97
CA TYR A 82 0.69 -16.08 -11.59
C TYR A 82 -0.57 -16.15 -10.72
N THR A 83 -1.72 -15.66 -11.21
CA THR A 83 -2.99 -15.80 -10.47
C THR A 83 -3.44 -17.26 -10.34
N ALA A 84 -3.20 -18.10 -11.35
CA ALA A 84 -3.44 -19.54 -11.28
C ALA A 84 -2.57 -20.21 -10.19
N PHE A 85 -1.29 -19.86 -10.14
CA PHE A 85 -0.37 -20.33 -9.08
C PHE A 85 -0.87 -19.92 -7.69
N LEU A 86 -1.25 -18.65 -7.49
CA LEU A 86 -1.72 -18.16 -6.19
C LEU A 86 -3.01 -18.81 -5.74
N ILE A 87 -3.99 -19.01 -6.64
CA ILE A 87 -5.22 -19.75 -6.32
C ILE A 87 -4.89 -21.15 -5.82
N GLN A 88 -3.95 -21.85 -6.47
CA GLN A 88 -3.53 -23.18 -6.06
C GLN A 88 -2.79 -23.13 -4.72
N PHE A 89 -1.85 -22.20 -4.55
CA PHE A 89 -1.10 -22.02 -3.30
C PHE A 89 -2.02 -21.76 -2.10
N PHE A 90 -3.02 -20.89 -2.27
CA PHE A 90 -4.02 -20.62 -1.23
C PHE A 90 -4.91 -21.83 -0.95
N SER A 91 -5.35 -22.54 -2.00
CA SER A 91 -6.18 -23.73 -1.86
C SER A 91 -5.42 -24.86 -1.13
N ASP A 92 -4.13 -25.03 -1.41
CA ASP A 92 -3.27 -26.00 -0.74
C ASP A 92 -3.09 -25.67 0.75
N GLY A 93 -2.82 -24.40 1.09
CA GLY A 93 -2.67 -23.99 2.48
C GLY A 93 -3.95 -24.19 3.28
N LEU A 94 -5.11 -23.77 2.73
CA LEU A 94 -6.41 -23.97 3.37
C LEU A 94 -6.76 -25.45 3.54
N SER A 95 -6.55 -26.27 2.51
CA SER A 95 -6.91 -27.70 2.57
C SER A 95 -6.05 -28.49 3.56
N ARG A 96 -4.78 -28.13 3.75
CA ARG A 96 -3.85 -28.86 4.62
C ARG A 96 -3.86 -28.38 6.07
N PHE A 97 -4.05 -27.07 6.29
CA PHE A 97 -3.89 -26.46 7.60
C PHE A 97 -5.17 -25.82 8.15
N GLY A 98 -6.19 -25.60 7.30
CA GLY A 98 -7.48 -25.04 7.67
C GLY A 98 -7.35 -23.71 8.44
N ARG A 99 -8.16 -23.55 9.49
CA ARG A 99 -8.17 -22.34 10.35
C ARG A 99 -6.85 -22.04 11.08
N ASN A 100 -5.92 -22.98 11.12
CA ASN A 100 -4.62 -22.77 11.75
C ASN A 100 -3.59 -22.19 10.76
N TRP A 101 -3.92 -22.15 9.47
CA TRP A 101 -3.05 -21.54 8.49
C TRP A 101 -3.04 -20.02 8.66
N ARG A 102 -1.85 -19.45 8.86
CA ARG A 102 -1.65 -18.00 8.89
C ARG A 102 -0.86 -17.62 7.67
N TYR A 103 -1.51 -16.94 6.75
CA TYR A 103 -0.91 -16.40 5.54
C TYR A 103 -1.33 -14.95 5.33
N ALA A 104 -0.38 -14.11 4.96
CA ALA A 104 -0.66 -12.74 4.55
C ALA A 104 0.22 -12.36 3.35
N ASP A 105 -0.39 -11.62 2.44
CA ASP A 105 0.20 -10.97 1.28
C ASP A 105 -0.54 -9.64 1.05
N ILE A 106 -0.10 -8.88 0.05
CA ILE A 106 -0.76 -7.63 -0.36
C ILE A 106 -2.28 -7.77 -0.53
N VAL A 107 -2.80 -8.85 -1.13
CA VAL A 107 -4.24 -9.03 -1.39
C VAL A 107 -5.03 -9.24 -0.11
N THR A 108 -4.56 -10.12 0.77
CA THR A 108 -5.23 -10.43 2.04
C THR A 108 -5.19 -9.24 3.00
N VAL A 109 -4.05 -8.54 3.08
CA VAL A 109 -3.90 -7.33 3.89
C VAL A 109 -4.77 -6.18 3.36
N LEU A 110 -4.78 -5.94 2.05
CA LEU A 110 -5.63 -4.90 1.46
C LEU A 110 -7.11 -5.22 1.64
N SER A 111 -7.52 -6.49 1.49
CA SER A 111 -8.91 -6.89 1.76
C SER A 111 -9.31 -6.63 3.22
N CYS A 112 -8.39 -6.88 4.17
CA CYS A 112 -8.60 -6.60 5.58
C CYS A 112 -8.74 -5.10 5.87
N LEU A 113 -7.81 -4.30 5.36
CA LEU A 113 -7.85 -2.85 5.53
C LEU A 113 -9.05 -2.22 4.81
N ALA A 114 -9.48 -2.77 3.68
CA ALA A 114 -10.65 -2.34 2.95
C ALA A 114 -11.95 -2.48 3.78
N ASP A 115 -12.09 -3.57 4.54
CA ASP A 115 -13.23 -3.75 5.45
C ASP A 115 -13.15 -2.83 6.68
N LEU A 116 -11.96 -2.69 7.27
CA LEU A 116 -11.77 -1.90 8.49
C LEU A 116 -11.90 -0.39 8.24
N LEU A 117 -11.31 0.10 7.15
CA LEU A 117 -11.21 1.53 6.87
C LEU A 117 -12.38 2.06 6.05
N ALA A 118 -13.05 1.20 5.28
CA ALA A 118 -14.01 1.58 4.25
C ALA A 118 -13.48 2.77 3.41
N PRO A 119 -12.32 2.62 2.74
CA PRO A 119 -11.59 3.73 2.15
C PRO A 119 -12.43 4.42 1.08
N LYS A 120 -12.46 5.75 1.12
CA LYS A 120 -13.06 6.60 0.09
C LYS A 120 -12.05 6.97 -0.99
N ARG A 121 -10.77 7.05 -0.64
CA ARG A 121 -9.68 7.38 -1.55
C ARG A 121 -8.49 6.46 -1.33
N TYR A 122 -8.05 5.84 -2.42
CA TYR A 122 -6.94 4.89 -2.46
C TYR A 122 -5.87 5.33 -3.46
N LEU A 123 -4.60 5.17 -3.09
CA LEU A 123 -3.46 5.40 -3.96
C LEU A 123 -2.61 4.13 -4.05
N GLU A 124 -2.19 3.75 -5.25
CA GLU A 124 -1.27 2.64 -5.48
C GLU A 124 -0.13 3.04 -6.42
N ILE A 125 1.11 2.75 -6.02
CA ILE A 125 2.30 2.77 -6.88
C ILE A 125 2.66 1.32 -7.18
N GLY A 126 2.74 0.97 -8.47
CA GLY A 126 2.95 -0.41 -8.93
C GLY A 126 1.63 -1.18 -8.98
N VAL A 127 0.92 -1.03 -10.09
CA VAL A 127 -0.46 -1.51 -10.27
C VAL A 127 -0.51 -2.77 -11.12
N ARG A 128 0.28 -2.80 -12.19
CA ARG A 128 0.40 -3.90 -13.14
C ARG A 128 -0.96 -4.37 -13.70
N ARG A 129 -1.48 -5.51 -13.23
CA ARG A 129 -2.77 -6.09 -13.65
C ARG A 129 -3.94 -5.64 -12.76
N GLY A 130 -3.67 -4.90 -11.67
CA GLY A 130 -4.69 -4.35 -10.77
C GLY A 130 -5.23 -5.32 -9.73
N ARG A 131 -4.51 -6.40 -9.39
CA ARG A 131 -4.95 -7.43 -8.42
C ARG A 131 -5.12 -6.86 -7.00
N SER A 132 -4.13 -6.09 -6.56
CA SER A 132 -4.09 -5.35 -5.29
C SER A 132 -5.20 -4.30 -5.23
N VAL A 133 -5.33 -3.46 -6.27
CA VAL A 133 -6.43 -2.50 -6.41
C VAL A 133 -7.81 -3.20 -6.33
N ALA A 134 -7.95 -4.33 -7.02
CA ALA A 134 -9.18 -5.13 -7.02
C ALA A 134 -9.54 -5.64 -5.62
N ALA A 135 -8.56 -5.95 -4.78
CA ALA A 135 -8.79 -6.34 -3.38
C ALA A 135 -9.51 -5.23 -2.60
N VAL A 136 -9.09 -3.98 -2.79
CA VAL A 136 -9.69 -2.81 -2.12
C VAL A 136 -11.11 -2.56 -2.60
N VAL A 137 -11.31 -2.48 -3.93
CA VAL A 137 -12.62 -2.06 -4.49
C VAL A 137 -13.65 -3.18 -4.54
N SER A 138 -13.25 -4.44 -4.33
CA SER A 138 -14.20 -5.55 -4.23
C SER A 138 -15.19 -5.38 -3.06
N ALA A 139 -14.77 -4.73 -1.98
CA ALA A 139 -15.60 -4.35 -0.83
C ALA A 139 -16.02 -2.87 -0.85
N ASN A 140 -15.29 -2.02 -1.57
CA ASN A 140 -15.50 -0.57 -1.63
C ASN A 140 -15.67 -0.10 -3.09
N PRO A 141 -16.79 -0.43 -3.75
CA PRO A 141 -16.97 -0.20 -5.18
C PRO A 141 -16.94 1.28 -5.58
N GLU A 142 -17.20 2.21 -4.65
CA GLU A 142 -17.20 3.66 -4.88
C GLU A 142 -15.85 4.33 -4.55
N CYS A 143 -14.84 3.58 -4.08
CA CYS A 143 -13.55 4.14 -3.67
C CYS A 143 -12.84 4.85 -4.84
N GLU A 144 -12.49 6.13 -4.70
CA GLU A 144 -11.73 6.86 -5.73
C GLU A 144 -10.29 6.34 -5.79
N LEU A 145 -9.80 6.06 -6.99
CA LEU A 145 -8.50 5.44 -7.24
C LEU A 145 -7.52 6.42 -7.91
N VAL A 146 -6.30 6.47 -7.39
CA VAL A 146 -5.14 7.12 -8.02
C VAL A 146 -4.04 6.07 -8.18
N MET A 147 -3.76 5.71 -9.43
CA MET A 147 -2.96 4.56 -9.80
C MET A 147 -1.74 5.01 -10.61
N PHE A 148 -0.54 4.70 -10.12
CA PHE A 148 0.74 5.01 -10.77
C PHE A 148 1.41 3.74 -11.24
N ASP A 149 1.80 3.70 -12.51
CA ASP A 149 2.59 2.61 -13.08
C ASP A 149 3.31 3.09 -14.34
N MET A 150 4.42 2.44 -14.68
CA MET A 150 5.14 2.71 -15.92
C MET A 150 4.54 1.97 -17.13
N TRP A 151 3.72 0.95 -16.88
CA TRP A 151 3.11 0.06 -17.89
C TRP A 151 4.14 -0.57 -18.84
N VAL A 152 5.32 -0.91 -18.31
CA VAL A 152 6.42 -1.48 -19.08
C VAL A 152 6.23 -2.99 -19.24
N GLU A 153 6.10 -3.43 -20.48
CA GLU A 153 5.99 -4.85 -20.82
C GLU A 153 7.23 -5.63 -20.33
N GLY A 154 7.00 -6.76 -19.64
CA GLY A 154 8.08 -7.64 -19.17
C GLY A 154 8.82 -7.13 -17.93
N TYR A 155 8.36 -6.05 -17.28
CA TYR A 155 8.91 -5.63 -15.99
C TYR A 155 8.80 -6.77 -14.96
N ALA A 156 9.89 -7.03 -14.23
CA ALA A 156 10.06 -8.19 -13.36
C ALA A 156 9.78 -9.56 -14.03
N GLY A 157 9.92 -9.65 -15.36
CA GLY A 157 9.67 -10.88 -16.13
C GLY A 157 8.18 -11.21 -16.29
N MET A 158 7.29 -10.25 -16.08
CA MET A 158 5.84 -10.48 -16.07
C MET A 158 5.07 -9.52 -16.98
N GLU A 159 3.87 -9.94 -17.38
CA GLU A 159 2.99 -9.11 -18.21
C GLU A 159 2.47 -7.89 -17.45
N ASN A 160 2.55 -6.72 -18.09
CA ASN A 160 1.99 -5.46 -17.63
C ASN A 160 1.10 -4.86 -18.74
N PRO A 161 -0.20 -5.24 -18.79
CA PRO A 161 -1.07 -5.00 -19.94
C PRO A 161 -1.59 -3.55 -20.05
N GLY A 162 -1.29 -2.69 -19.07
CA GLY A 162 -1.63 -1.27 -19.14
C GLY A 162 -3.01 -0.89 -18.57
N PRO A 163 -3.33 0.42 -18.59
CA PRO A 163 -4.46 1.00 -17.85
C PRO A 163 -5.83 0.57 -18.38
N ASP A 164 -5.98 0.32 -19.68
CA ASP A 164 -7.25 -0.11 -20.27
C ASP A 164 -7.65 -1.52 -19.84
N PHE A 165 -6.67 -2.41 -19.67
CA PHE A 165 -6.89 -3.73 -19.10
C PHE A 165 -7.37 -3.61 -17.66
N VAL A 166 -6.63 -2.89 -16.82
CA VAL A 166 -6.98 -2.69 -15.39
C VAL A 166 -8.38 -2.10 -15.26
N ARG A 167 -8.73 -1.09 -16.07
CA ARG A 167 -10.07 -0.50 -16.07
C ARG A 167 -11.17 -1.53 -16.36
N GLN A 168 -10.94 -2.47 -17.28
CA GLN A 168 -11.90 -3.53 -17.59
C GLN A 168 -12.02 -4.53 -16.44
N GLU A 169 -10.89 -4.92 -15.82
CA GLU A 169 -10.87 -5.79 -14.64
C GLU A 169 -11.68 -5.20 -13.49
N LEU A 170 -11.44 -3.93 -13.14
CA LEU A 170 -12.12 -3.26 -12.03
C LEU A 170 -13.62 -3.10 -12.30
N LYS A 171 -14.01 -2.74 -13.54
CA LYS A 171 -15.43 -2.70 -13.93
C LYS A 171 -16.08 -4.07 -13.84
N ARG A 172 -15.39 -5.15 -14.23
CA ARG A 172 -15.92 -6.53 -14.16
C ARG A 172 -16.27 -6.93 -12.72
N ILE A 173 -15.51 -6.44 -11.74
CA ILE A 173 -15.77 -6.73 -10.33
C ILE A 173 -16.76 -5.76 -9.67
N GLY A 174 -17.30 -4.79 -10.41
CA GLY A 174 -18.36 -3.89 -9.97
C GLY A 174 -17.89 -2.53 -9.47
N HIS A 175 -16.63 -2.16 -9.68
CA HIS A 175 -16.14 -0.83 -9.31
C HIS A 175 -16.83 0.27 -10.15
N CYS A 176 -17.32 1.29 -9.46
CA CYS A 176 -18.05 2.43 -10.03
C CYS A 176 -17.51 3.81 -9.59
N GLY A 177 -16.48 3.85 -8.75
CA GLY A 177 -15.79 5.09 -8.37
C GLY A 177 -14.90 5.67 -9.48
N ASP A 178 -14.34 6.84 -9.20
CA ASP A 178 -13.43 7.52 -10.14
C ASP A 178 -12.08 6.81 -10.21
N MET A 179 -11.56 6.68 -11.43
CA MET A 179 -10.26 6.04 -11.70
C MET A 179 -9.31 6.99 -12.42
N LYS A 180 -8.25 7.42 -11.73
CA LYS A 180 -7.13 8.18 -12.32
C LYS A 180 -5.94 7.25 -12.52
N PHE A 181 -5.53 7.07 -13.77
CA PHE A 181 -4.30 6.39 -14.15
C PHE A 181 -3.25 7.45 -14.48
N ILE A 182 -2.04 7.29 -13.93
CA ILE A 182 -0.93 8.21 -14.10
C ILE A 182 0.25 7.41 -14.61
N ASP A 183 0.54 7.59 -15.90
CA ASP A 183 1.51 6.78 -16.62
C ASP A 183 2.91 7.37 -16.47
N GLY A 184 3.86 6.55 -16.02
CA GLY A 184 5.28 6.88 -15.99
C GLY A 184 5.97 6.55 -14.66
N ASP A 185 7.25 6.91 -14.62
CA ASP A 185 8.12 6.73 -13.45
C ASP A 185 7.54 7.45 -12.21
N SER A 186 7.34 6.71 -11.11
CA SER A 186 6.76 7.24 -9.86
C SER A 186 7.59 8.37 -9.27
N HIS A 187 8.92 8.35 -9.46
CA HIS A 187 9.84 9.36 -8.95
C HIS A 187 9.67 10.72 -9.63
N VAL A 188 8.97 10.75 -10.78
CA VAL A 188 8.60 11.96 -11.50
C VAL A 188 7.11 12.25 -11.32
N THR A 189 6.28 11.23 -11.51
CA THR A 189 4.83 11.40 -11.62
C THR A 189 4.15 11.63 -10.28
N VAL A 190 4.61 11.00 -9.19
CA VAL A 190 4.03 11.19 -7.85
C VAL A 190 4.32 12.61 -7.32
N PRO A 191 5.56 13.13 -7.34
CA PRO A 191 5.82 14.53 -6.99
C PRO A 191 5.02 15.51 -7.84
N LEU A 192 4.93 15.28 -9.16
CA LEU A 192 4.18 16.14 -10.07
C LEU A 192 2.69 16.13 -9.78
N TYR A 193 2.13 14.97 -9.45
CA TYR A 193 0.74 14.82 -9.06
C TYR A 193 0.44 15.61 -7.80
N PHE A 194 1.25 15.49 -6.76
CA PHE A 194 1.05 16.23 -5.51
C PHE A 194 1.35 17.72 -5.60
N ALA A 195 2.26 18.13 -6.49
CA ALA A 195 2.45 19.55 -6.79
C ALA A 195 1.20 20.18 -7.42
N ARG A 196 0.48 19.43 -8.26
CA ARG A 196 -0.79 19.86 -8.88
C ARG A 196 -1.99 19.73 -7.95
N ASN A 197 -1.91 18.82 -6.97
CA ASN A 197 -3.00 18.46 -6.06
C ASN A 197 -2.56 18.57 -4.59
N PRO A 198 -2.15 19.76 -4.11
CA PRO A 198 -1.49 19.90 -2.81
C PRO A 198 -2.36 19.57 -1.59
N GLY A 199 -3.68 19.59 -1.73
CA GLY A 199 -4.64 19.27 -0.67
C GLY A 199 -5.13 17.83 -0.65
N GLU A 200 -4.66 16.98 -1.57
CA GLU A 200 -5.13 15.60 -1.60
C GLU A 200 -4.52 14.74 -0.50
N SER A 201 -5.36 13.86 0.04
CA SER A 201 -5.01 12.86 1.05
C SER A 201 -5.82 11.58 0.87
N PHE A 202 -5.28 10.47 1.37
CA PHE A 202 -5.79 9.11 1.11
C PHE A 202 -6.09 8.39 2.41
N ASP A 203 -7.13 7.55 2.38
CA ASP A 203 -7.48 6.70 3.51
C ASP A 203 -6.60 5.44 3.53
N LEU A 204 -6.17 4.98 2.35
CA LEU A 204 -5.31 3.81 2.17
C LEU A 204 -4.31 4.08 1.04
N ILE A 205 -3.05 3.69 1.24
CA ILE A 205 -1.97 3.82 0.25
C ILE A 205 -1.23 2.48 0.16
N THR A 206 -0.77 2.13 -1.05
CA THR A 206 0.07 0.97 -1.32
C THR A 206 1.28 1.35 -2.16
N VAL A 207 2.43 0.76 -1.84
CA VAL A 207 3.69 0.91 -2.59
C VAL A 207 4.25 -0.48 -2.89
N ASP A 208 4.31 -0.81 -4.19
CA ASP A 208 4.77 -2.08 -4.78
C ASP A 208 5.42 -1.81 -6.17
N GLY A 209 6.26 -0.76 -6.23
CA GLY A 209 6.78 -0.19 -7.48
C GLY A 209 8.27 -0.48 -7.73
N ASP A 210 9.12 0.49 -7.39
CA ASP A 210 10.57 0.36 -7.55
C ASP A 210 11.16 -0.49 -6.42
N HIS A 211 11.81 -1.60 -6.79
CA HIS A 211 12.44 -2.52 -5.84
C HIS A 211 13.91 -2.19 -5.55
N THR A 212 14.41 -1.04 -6.01
CA THR A 212 15.67 -0.49 -5.55
C THR A 212 15.50 0.20 -4.19
N LEU A 213 16.56 0.18 -3.39
CA LEU A 213 16.58 0.85 -2.09
C LEU A 213 16.20 2.34 -2.20
N GLU A 214 16.81 3.05 -3.14
CA GLU A 214 16.61 4.49 -3.28
C GLU A 214 15.20 4.81 -3.78
N GLY A 215 14.69 4.02 -4.73
CA GLY A 215 13.36 4.22 -5.29
C GLY A 215 12.25 3.94 -4.28
N ALA A 216 12.32 2.83 -3.56
CA ALA A 216 11.35 2.50 -2.53
C ALA A 216 11.31 3.54 -1.39
N VAL A 217 12.49 4.06 -0.98
CA VAL A 217 12.57 5.16 0.00
C VAL A 217 11.90 6.42 -0.53
N GLN A 218 12.13 6.77 -1.80
CA GLN A 218 11.52 7.95 -2.41
C GLN A 218 9.99 7.81 -2.49
N ASP A 219 9.49 6.69 -3.01
CA ASP A 219 8.04 6.43 -3.11
C ASP A 219 7.35 6.59 -1.75
N LEU A 220 7.89 5.95 -0.71
CA LEU A 220 7.38 6.09 0.65
C LEU A 220 7.45 7.55 1.14
N CYS A 221 8.56 8.25 0.92
CA CYS A 221 8.72 9.64 1.36
C CYS A 221 7.70 10.58 0.69
N ASP A 222 7.35 10.33 -0.58
CA ASP A 222 6.43 11.15 -1.34
C ASP A 222 4.96 10.92 -0.93
N VAL A 223 4.59 9.69 -0.57
CA VAL A 223 3.18 9.33 -0.27
C VAL A 223 2.82 9.38 1.22
N LEU A 224 3.74 9.08 2.14
CA LEU A 224 3.43 9.00 3.57
C LEU A 224 2.85 10.31 4.16
N PRO A 225 3.31 11.52 3.76
CA PRO A 225 2.71 12.77 4.21
C PRO A 225 1.25 12.96 3.79
N ARG A 226 0.81 12.23 2.74
CA ARG A 226 -0.53 12.29 2.15
C ARG A 226 -1.50 11.29 2.75
N LEU A 227 -1.02 10.40 3.62
CA LEU A 227 -1.87 9.44 4.32
C LEU A 227 -2.65 10.13 5.45
N LYS A 228 -3.96 9.92 5.52
CA LYS A 228 -4.81 10.45 6.59
C LYS A 228 -4.47 9.86 7.96
N ILE A 229 -4.79 10.59 9.02
CA ILE A 229 -4.75 10.05 10.39
C ILE A 229 -5.81 8.94 10.49
N GLY A 230 -5.43 7.77 11.00
CA GLY A 230 -6.24 6.55 10.99
C GLY A 230 -6.21 5.81 9.64
N GLY A 231 -5.59 6.37 8.61
CA GLY A 231 -5.36 5.68 7.35
C GLY A 231 -4.22 4.68 7.45
N ALA A 232 -4.11 3.79 6.46
CA ALA A 232 -3.06 2.77 6.43
C ALA A 232 -2.17 2.85 5.18
N ILE A 233 -0.92 2.42 5.34
CA ILE A 233 0.04 2.15 4.27
C ILE A 233 0.28 0.64 4.18
N VAL A 234 0.36 0.11 2.96
CA VAL A 234 0.81 -1.25 2.65
C VAL A 234 2.07 -1.19 1.80
N PHE A 235 3.03 -2.06 2.08
CA PHE A 235 4.31 -2.14 1.38
C PHE A 235 4.64 -3.62 1.16
N ASP A 236 4.76 -4.05 -0.09
CA ASP A 236 4.97 -5.46 -0.43
C ASP A 236 6.46 -5.86 -0.35
N ASP A 237 6.74 -7.15 -0.51
CA ASP A 237 8.09 -7.69 -0.69
C ASP A 237 9.09 -7.47 0.46
N VAL A 238 8.60 -7.24 1.69
CA VAL A 238 9.44 -6.98 2.88
C VAL A 238 10.40 -8.11 3.27
N CYS A 239 10.25 -9.31 2.71
CA CYS A 239 11.22 -10.39 2.86
C CYS A 239 11.59 -11.07 1.51
N HIS A 240 11.44 -10.36 0.39
CA HIS A 240 11.76 -10.89 -0.93
C HIS A 240 13.27 -11.22 -1.07
N PRO A 241 13.65 -12.44 -1.51
CA PRO A 241 15.04 -12.89 -1.49
C PRO A 241 15.94 -12.17 -2.51
N ILE A 242 15.38 -11.66 -3.61
CA ILE A 242 16.11 -10.88 -4.62
C ILE A 242 16.19 -9.39 -4.24
N HIS A 243 15.29 -8.91 -3.37
CA HIS A 243 15.19 -7.51 -2.95
C HIS A 243 15.24 -7.37 -1.42
N PRO A 244 16.28 -7.92 -0.75
CA PRO A 244 16.34 -7.95 0.72
C PRO A 244 16.39 -6.56 1.37
N GLU A 245 16.74 -5.51 0.61
CA GLU A 245 16.73 -4.12 1.05
C GLU A 245 15.34 -3.61 1.43
N LEU A 246 14.26 -4.16 0.85
CA LEU A 246 12.91 -3.66 1.05
C LEU A 246 12.44 -3.86 2.50
N GLY A 247 12.82 -4.96 3.14
CA GLY A 247 12.57 -5.15 4.58
C GLY A 247 13.25 -4.09 5.45
N LYS A 248 14.46 -3.65 5.06
CA LYS A 248 15.18 -2.57 5.75
C LYS A 248 14.51 -1.21 5.50
N VAL A 249 14.10 -0.93 4.27
CA VAL A 249 13.37 0.29 3.89
C VAL A 249 12.06 0.40 4.69
N TRP A 250 11.27 -0.67 4.71
CA TRP A 250 10.04 -0.75 5.51
C TRP A 250 10.29 -0.44 6.99
N HIS A 251 11.30 -1.08 7.58
CA HIS A 251 11.60 -0.89 8.99
C HIS A 251 12.03 0.55 9.32
N GLU A 252 12.97 1.10 8.55
CA GLU A 252 13.57 2.40 8.87
C GLU A 252 12.68 3.59 8.49
N VAL A 253 11.85 3.47 7.45
CA VAL A 253 10.98 4.56 7.00
C VAL A 253 9.61 4.53 7.67
N VAL A 254 9.05 3.35 7.95
CA VAL A 254 7.68 3.19 8.45
C VAL A 254 7.62 2.53 9.81
N ALA A 255 8.12 1.30 9.96
CA ALA A 255 7.83 0.51 11.15
C ALA A 255 8.45 1.06 12.44
N SER A 256 9.61 1.72 12.33
CA SER A 256 10.29 2.38 13.45
C SER A 256 9.79 3.81 13.74
N ASP A 257 8.93 4.35 12.88
CA ASP A 257 8.40 5.70 13.03
C ASP A 257 7.25 5.72 14.06
N PRO A 258 7.36 6.50 15.15
CA PRO A 258 6.37 6.51 16.22
C PRO A 258 5.00 7.06 15.80
N ARG A 259 4.88 7.69 14.62
CA ARG A 259 3.58 8.06 14.01
C ARG A 259 2.79 6.84 13.58
N TYR A 260 3.43 5.71 13.36
CA TYR A 260 2.79 4.52 12.83
C TYR A 260 2.62 3.44 13.90
N SER A 261 1.61 2.60 13.70
CA SER A 261 1.48 1.30 14.34
C SER A 261 1.61 0.27 13.24
N ALA A 262 2.72 -0.47 13.21
CA ALA A 262 3.07 -1.36 12.11
C ALA A 262 2.94 -2.84 12.47
N PHE A 263 2.48 -3.61 11.49
CA PHE A 263 2.49 -5.07 11.43
C PHE A 263 3.35 -5.49 10.25
N THR A 264 4.10 -6.59 10.38
CA THR A 264 4.95 -7.12 9.32
C THR A 264 4.78 -8.62 9.30
N TYR A 265 4.33 -9.15 8.17
CA TYR A 265 4.29 -10.58 7.93
C TYR A 265 5.50 -10.98 7.10
N ALA A 266 6.34 -11.88 7.63
CA ALA A 266 7.53 -12.38 6.97
C ALA A 266 7.71 -13.91 7.15
N ASP A 267 6.66 -14.61 7.56
CA ASP A 267 6.74 -16.04 7.90
C ASP A 267 6.84 -16.93 6.65
N CYS A 268 6.12 -16.59 5.57
CA CYS A 268 6.25 -17.23 4.26
C CYS A 268 5.79 -16.30 3.11
N GLY A 269 6.00 -16.73 1.87
CA GLY A 269 5.84 -15.85 0.71
C GLY A 269 6.98 -14.82 0.63
N TYR A 270 6.70 -13.66 0.03
CA TYR A 270 7.65 -12.54 -0.05
C TYR A 270 7.40 -11.45 1.01
N GLY A 271 6.41 -11.69 1.88
CA GLY A 271 6.10 -10.85 3.02
C GLY A 271 5.36 -9.57 2.64
N VAL A 272 4.66 -9.01 3.63
CA VAL A 272 3.95 -7.74 3.49
C VAL A 272 4.04 -6.93 4.77
N GLY A 273 4.32 -5.64 4.63
CA GLY A 273 4.25 -4.65 5.70
C GLY A 273 2.93 -3.88 5.63
N CYS A 274 2.30 -3.62 6.77
CA CYS A 274 1.23 -2.63 6.85
C CYS A 274 1.33 -1.79 8.11
N ALA A 275 0.88 -0.54 8.04
CA ALA A 275 0.90 0.33 9.20
C ALA A 275 -0.24 1.35 9.22
N VAL A 276 -0.83 1.57 10.39
CA VAL A 276 -1.85 2.59 10.63
C VAL A 276 -1.19 3.87 11.12
N ARG A 277 -1.51 5.01 10.50
CA ARG A 277 -1.02 6.33 10.93
C ARG A 277 -1.81 6.83 12.15
N LYS A 278 -1.14 7.13 13.25
CA LYS A 278 -1.75 7.54 14.53
C LYS A 278 -1.91 9.06 14.67
N TYR A 279 -0.99 9.85 14.09
CA TYR A 279 -0.96 11.32 14.10
C TYR A 279 -0.13 11.87 12.93
#